data_AF-A0A382S4S6-F1
#
_entry.id   AF-A0A382S4S6-F1
#
_cell.length_a   1.000
_cell.length_b   1.000
_cell.length_c   1.000
_cell.angle_alpha   90.00
_cell.angle_beta   90.00
_cell.angle_gamma   90.00
#
_symmetry.space_group_name_H-M   'P 1'
#
loop_
_entity.id
_entity.type
_entity.pdbx_description
1 polymer ?
#
loop_
_entity_poly.entity_id
_entity_poly.type
_entity_poly.pdbx_seq_one_letter_code
_entity_poly.pdbx_strand_id
1 'polypeptide(L)'
;DAKLGDNYDTWTAKYNIPKINIITLNRYLEEAKPWVRDIDKFSIEDFKVDRIREKKFTCLNGAFREHRLILVSELFRSGLENDGYISYIVNTGYNNQPPIESEIDNVDKDLLKYYMDIIVPTIPLTTELEKGMELIEPYISTSYVHEMYTNSYFNIVTETSYNWNSTSIIDNNIYLTEKTYRPIFGMQPFIMVSNPGVLKHLKDMGFKTFPEFFDESYDEIENPTERMYTIINEIKRICNLSNEQLHDRYYNIFDKLEYNRNRLIEIHDGEIAYGDYLDVFE
;
A
#
# COMPACT_ATOMS: atom_id res chain seq x y z
N ASP A 1 -10.81 -7.37 11.22
CA ASP A 1 -9.84 -7.73 12.27
C ASP A 1 -9.64 -9.24 12.19
N ALA A 2 -8.43 -9.69 11.86
CA ALA A 2 -8.11 -11.11 11.68
C ALA A 2 -8.28 -11.93 12.99
N LYS A 3 -8.36 -11.26 14.15
CA LYS A 3 -8.63 -11.88 15.45
C LYS A 3 -10.02 -11.55 15.99
N LEU A 4 -10.94 -11.03 15.17
CA LEU A 4 -12.29 -10.68 15.64
C LEU A 4 -12.98 -11.87 16.30
N GLY A 5 -12.86 -13.06 15.70
CA GLY A 5 -13.39 -14.31 16.26
C GLY A 5 -12.79 -14.61 17.64
N ASP A 6 -11.46 -14.67 17.75
CA ASP A 6 -10.76 -14.95 19.01
C ASP A 6 -11.04 -13.90 20.10
N ASN A 7 -11.08 -12.62 19.71
CA ASN A 7 -11.38 -11.50 20.60
C ASN A 7 -12.82 -11.57 21.09
N TYR A 8 -13.77 -11.90 20.20
CA TYR A 8 -15.17 -12.10 20.55
C TYR A 8 -15.36 -13.32 21.46
N ASP A 9 -14.66 -14.42 21.20
CA ASP A 9 -14.66 -15.61 22.04
C ASP A 9 -14.16 -15.31 23.45
N THR A 10 -13.07 -14.55 23.55
CA THR A 10 -12.53 -14.08 24.83
C THR A 10 -13.53 -13.17 25.56
N TRP A 11 -14.17 -12.25 24.83
CA TRP A 11 -15.12 -11.30 25.38
C TRP A 11 -16.41 -11.98 25.87
N THR A 12 -17.00 -12.87 25.06
CA THR A 12 -18.20 -13.63 25.44
C THR A 12 -17.96 -14.51 26.66
N ALA A 13 -16.81 -15.18 26.74
CA ALA A 13 -16.40 -15.95 27.90
C ALA A 13 -16.27 -15.07 29.17
N LYS A 14 -15.67 -13.88 29.03
CA LYS A 14 -15.48 -12.94 30.15
C LYS A 14 -16.80 -12.40 30.72
N TYR A 15 -17.79 -12.15 29.87
CA TYR A 15 -19.06 -11.52 30.26
C TYR A 15 -20.25 -12.50 30.35
N ASN A 16 -20.02 -13.79 30.11
CA ASN A 16 -21.06 -14.83 30.09
C ASN A 16 -22.23 -14.51 29.15
N ILE A 17 -21.89 -14.05 27.94
CA ILE A 17 -22.84 -13.64 26.91
C ILE A 17 -23.02 -14.81 25.92
N PRO A 18 -24.26 -15.12 25.48
CA PRO A 18 -24.47 -16.12 24.44
C PRO A 18 -23.65 -15.83 23.19
N LYS A 19 -22.97 -16.85 22.65
CA LYS A 19 -22.25 -16.72 21.38
C LYS A 19 -23.25 -16.54 20.24
N ILE A 20 -22.98 -15.59 19.36
CA ILE A 20 -23.64 -15.45 18.06
C ILE A 20 -22.68 -15.89 16.95
N ASN A 21 -23.23 -16.36 15.84
CA ASN A 21 -22.43 -16.62 14.64
C ASN A 21 -21.93 -15.28 14.10
N ILE A 22 -20.61 -15.12 14.03
CA ILE A 22 -19.97 -13.94 13.43
C ILE A 22 -19.58 -14.29 12.00
N ILE A 23 -20.20 -13.59 11.05
CA ILE A 23 -19.74 -13.56 9.66
C ILE A 23 -18.69 -12.45 9.57
N THR A 24 -17.45 -12.82 9.30
CA THR A 24 -16.35 -11.86 9.10
C THR A 24 -16.32 -11.41 7.65
N LEU A 25 -16.28 -10.10 7.44
CA LEU A 25 -16.02 -9.52 6.12
C LEU A 25 -14.69 -8.77 6.18
N ASN A 26 -13.77 -9.13 5.29
CA ASN A 26 -12.58 -8.31 5.07
C ASN A 26 -12.91 -7.23 4.03
N ARG A 27 -13.37 -6.07 4.51
CA ARG A 27 -13.77 -4.94 3.66
C ARG A 27 -12.74 -4.59 2.58
N TYR A 28 -11.45 -4.63 2.90
CA TYR A 28 -10.41 -4.22 1.96
C TYR A 28 -10.05 -5.29 0.93
N LEU A 29 -10.31 -6.56 1.22
CA LEU A 29 -10.29 -7.61 0.20
C LEU A 29 -11.49 -7.48 -0.75
N GLU A 30 -12.66 -7.07 -0.24
CA GLU A 30 -13.81 -6.74 -1.11
C GLU A 30 -13.51 -5.58 -2.07
N GLU A 31 -12.61 -4.66 -1.71
CA GLU A 31 -12.18 -3.60 -2.63
C GLU A 31 -11.35 -4.14 -3.82
N ALA A 32 -10.78 -5.35 -3.72
CA ALA A 32 -10.12 -6.03 -4.82
C ALA A 32 -11.10 -6.75 -5.78
N LYS A 33 -12.35 -6.96 -5.37
CA LYS A 33 -13.38 -7.70 -6.12
C LYS A 33 -13.62 -7.20 -7.55
N PRO A 34 -13.67 -5.89 -7.83
CA PRO A 34 -13.81 -5.43 -9.21
C PRO A 34 -12.62 -5.86 -10.08
N TRP A 35 -11.41 -5.93 -9.52
CA TRP A 35 -10.20 -6.32 -10.26
C TRP A 35 -10.17 -7.83 -10.52
N VAL A 36 -10.55 -8.63 -9.52
CA VAL A 36 -10.66 -10.09 -9.64
C VAL A 36 -11.77 -10.49 -10.60
N ARG A 37 -12.94 -9.85 -10.54
CA ARG A 37 -14.03 -10.10 -11.50
C ARG A 37 -13.61 -9.81 -12.94
N ASP A 38 -12.81 -8.76 -13.11
CA ASP A 38 -12.33 -8.31 -14.41
C ASP A 38 -10.93 -8.89 -14.74
N ILE A 39 -10.52 -9.99 -14.11
CA ILE A 39 -9.17 -10.59 -14.25
C ILE A 39 -8.77 -10.85 -15.70
N ASP A 40 -9.73 -11.23 -16.56
CA ASP A 40 -9.52 -11.48 -17.99
C ASP A 40 -9.05 -10.23 -18.76
N LYS A 41 -9.27 -9.02 -18.22
CA LYS A 41 -8.77 -7.75 -18.78
C LYS A 41 -7.31 -7.46 -18.40
N PHE A 42 -6.73 -8.26 -17.53
CA PHE A 42 -5.42 -8.05 -16.92
C PHE A 42 -4.63 -9.36 -17.00
N SER A 43 -4.24 -9.78 -18.20
CA SER A 43 -3.55 -11.05 -18.38
C SER A 43 -2.20 -11.06 -17.64
N ILE A 44 -1.75 -12.23 -17.19
CA ILE A 44 -0.37 -12.39 -16.68
C ILE A 44 0.65 -12.01 -17.76
N GLU A 45 0.34 -12.25 -19.03
CA GLU A 45 1.19 -11.91 -20.17
C GLU A 45 1.44 -10.40 -20.30
N ASP A 46 0.52 -9.56 -19.82
CA ASP A 46 0.71 -8.10 -19.83
C ASP A 46 1.88 -7.65 -18.94
N PHE A 47 2.32 -8.50 -18.01
CA PHE A 47 3.46 -8.25 -17.13
C PHE A 47 4.77 -8.84 -17.66
N LYS A 48 4.70 -9.71 -18.69
CA LYS A 48 5.86 -10.32 -19.38
C LYS A 48 6.27 -9.49 -20.59
N VAL A 49 6.51 -8.21 -20.35
CA VAL A 49 6.89 -7.25 -21.39
C VAL A 49 8.36 -7.40 -21.80
N ASP A 50 8.61 -7.64 -23.08
CA ASP A 50 9.95 -7.63 -23.70
C ASP A 50 10.42 -6.19 -23.99
N ARG A 51 10.39 -5.35 -22.94
CA ARG A 51 10.91 -3.98 -22.97
C ARG A 51 11.33 -3.53 -21.59
N ILE A 52 12.32 -2.65 -21.56
CA ILE A 52 12.66 -1.89 -20.35
C ILE A 52 11.50 -0.94 -20.03
N ARG A 53 10.96 -1.05 -18.81
CA ARG A 53 9.90 -0.17 -18.30
C ARG A 53 10.46 1.23 -18.09
N GLU A 54 9.63 2.25 -18.35
CA GLU A 54 10.07 3.64 -18.25
C GLU A 54 10.23 4.08 -16.80
N LYS A 55 9.24 3.77 -15.95
CA LYS A 55 9.23 4.16 -14.55
C LYS A 55 9.87 3.07 -13.68
N LYS A 56 10.48 3.49 -12.59
CA LYS A 56 11.02 2.60 -11.56
C LYS A 56 9.94 2.17 -10.59
N PHE A 57 9.11 3.11 -10.13
CA PHE A 57 8.14 2.83 -9.08
C PHE A 57 6.78 3.50 -9.26
N THR A 58 5.84 3.06 -8.43
CA THR A 58 4.56 3.73 -8.18
C THR A 58 4.46 4.11 -6.70
N CYS A 59 3.98 5.32 -6.39
CA CYS A 59 3.79 5.84 -5.02
C CYS A 59 2.54 6.74 -5.00
N LEU A 60 1.38 6.14 -4.73
CA LEU A 60 0.09 6.83 -4.85
C LEU A 60 -0.48 7.22 -3.48
N ASN A 61 -0.77 8.50 -3.30
CA ASN A 61 -1.19 9.04 -2.01
C ASN A 61 -2.39 9.99 -2.17
N GLY A 62 -3.56 9.53 -1.72
CA GLY A 62 -4.78 10.35 -1.71
C GLY A 62 -4.93 11.17 -0.42
N ALA A 63 -5.10 10.49 0.72
CA ALA A 63 -5.35 11.14 2.00
C ALA A 63 -4.06 11.67 2.66
N PHE A 64 -4.20 12.79 3.37
CA PHE A 64 -3.10 13.35 4.17
C PHE A 64 -2.67 12.40 5.30
N ARG A 65 -1.36 12.15 5.42
CA ARG A 65 -0.68 11.52 6.56
C ARG A 65 0.75 12.03 6.63
N GLU A 66 1.29 12.23 7.84
CA GLU A 66 2.66 12.74 8.02
C GLU A 66 3.72 11.83 7.37
N HIS A 67 3.58 10.50 7.43
CA HIS A 67 4.55 9.60 6.77
C HIS A 67 4.56 9.75 5.24
N ARG A 68 3.42 10.12 4.63
CA ARG A 68 3.32 10.37 3.18
C ARG A 68 3.98 11.68 2.80
N LEU A 69 3.80 12.71 3.63
CA LEU A 69 4.51 13.99 3.51
C LEU A 69 6.02 13.77 3.54
N ILE A 70 6.52 13.06 4.55
CA ILE A 70 7.95 12.77 4.71
C ILE A 70 8.48 12.03 3.49
N LEU A 71 7.79 10.96 3.08
CA LEU A 71 8.19 10.14 1.95
C LEU A 71 8.24 10.94 0.64
N VAL A 72 7.16 11.64 0.27
CA VAL A 72 7.09 12.40 -0.98
C VAL A 72 8.14 13.51 -0.99
N SER A 73 8.33 14.20 0.13
CA SER A 73 9.37 15.22 0.27
C SER A 73 10.76 14.63 0.04
N GLU A 74 11.06 13.46 0.61
CA GLU A 74 12.36 12.80 0.46
C GLU A 74 12.60 12.22 -0.94
N LEU A 75 11.56 11.79 -1.65
CA LEU A 75 11.66 11.41 -3.07
C LEU A 75 12.09 12.62 -3.92
N PHE A 76 11.43 13.77 -3.76
CA PHE A 76 11.76 15.01 -4.49
C PHE A 76 13.14 15.56 -4.12
N ARG A 77 13.51 15.56 -2.83
CA ARG A 77 14.86 15.97 -2.38
C ARG A 77 15.97 15.12 -3.00
N SER A 78 15.63 13.89 -3.39
CA SER A 78 16.57 12.93 -3.98
C SER A 78 16.56 12.93 -5.51
N GLY A 79 15.79 13.83 -6.16
CA GLY A 79 15.68 13.90 -7.62
C GLY A 79 14.91 12.73 -8.24
N LEU A 80 14.05 12.06 -7.46
CA LEU A 80 13.29 10.87 -7.88
C LEU A 80 11.87 11.21 -8.37
N GLU A 81 11.51 12.47 -8.47
CA GLU A 81 10.15 12.92 -8.82
C GLU A 81 9.71 12.49 -10.24
N ASN A 82 10.67 12.25 -11.14
CA ASN A 82 10.40 11.81 -12.52
C ASN A 82 10.60 10.29 -12.73
N ASP A 83 11.18 9.61 -11.73
CA ASP A 83 11.51 8.18 -11.79
C ASP A 83 10.29 7.29 -11.51
N GLY A 84 9.19 7.83 -11.00
CA GLY A 84 8.01 7.05 -10.65
C GLY A 84 6.68 7.74 -10.99
N TYR A 85 5.61 6.96 -10.90
CA TYR A 85 4.25 7.49 -10.85
C TYR A 85 3.96 7.94 -9.41
N ILE A 86 3.99 9.24 -9.16
CA ILE A 86 3.76 9.82 -7.84
C ILE A 86 2.45 10.61 -7.85
N SER A 87 1.57 10.32 -6.90
CA SER A 87 0.45 11.20 -6.57
C SER A 87 0.48 11.60 -5.10
N TYR A 88 0.06 12.83 -4.82
CA TYR A 88 -0.11 13.39 -3.49
C TYR A 88 -1.19 14.48 -3.52
N ILE A 89 -2.43 14.07 -3.28
CA ILE A 89 -3.63 14.93 -3.44
C ILE A 89 -3.95 15.69 -2.15
N VAL A 90 -3.61 15.11 -0.99
CA VAL A 90 -3.83 15.70 0.35
C VAL A 90 -5.31 15.90 0.66
N ASN A 91 -6.12 14.85 0.50
CA ASN A 91 -7.48 14.85 1.00
C ASN A 91 -7.45 14.83 2.55
N THR A 92 -7.91 15.91 3.16
CA THR A 92 -7.98 16.12 4.61
C THR A 92 -9.43 16.06 5.14
N GLY A 93 -10.43 15.89 4.28
CA GLY A 93 -11.85 15.97 4.63
C GLY A 93 -12.36 17.38 4.95
N TYR A 94 -11.48 18.37 5.15
CA TYR A 94 -11.79 19.78 5.38
C TYR A 94 -11.26 20.65 4.22
N ASN A 95 -12.11 20.94 3.24
CA ASN A 95 -11.79 21.77 2.05
C ASN A 95 -10.53 21.36 1.26
N ASN A 96 -10.01 20.14 1.48
CA ASN A 96 -8.79 19.59 0.89
C ASN A 96 -7.60 20.56 0.93
N GLN A 97 -7.49 21.34 2.03
CA GLN A 97 -6.33 22.20 2.24
C GLN A 97 -5.18 21.38 2.83
N PRO A 98 -3.94 21.61 2.38
CA PRO A 98 -2.77 21.02 3.02
C PRO A 98 -2.65 21.52 4.47
N PRO A 99 -2.08 20.70 5.38
CA PRO A 99 -1.85 21.11 6.76
C PRO A 99 -0.94 22.34 6.82
N ILE A 100 -1.17 23.18 7.83
CA ILE A 100 -0.25 24.28 8.17
C ILE A 100 0.92 23.77 9.02
N GLU A 101 1.99 24.56 9.11
CA GLU A 101 3.24 24.20 9.81
C GLU A 101 3.00 23.70 11.24
N SER A 102 2.04 24.30 11.96
CA SER A 102 1.72 23.94 13.36
C SER A 102 0.95 22.63 13.54
N GLU A 103 0.57 21.96 12.44
CA GLU A 103 -0.17 20.69 12.45
C GLU A 103 0.76 19.49 12.14
N ILE A 104 2.06 19.72 12.02
CA ILE A 104 3.07 18.73 11.66
C ILE A 104 4.08 18.61 12.80
N ASP A 105 4.16 17.44 13.43
CA ASP A 105 4.91 17.24 14.68
C ASP A 105 6.14 16.35 14.50
N ASN A 106 6.15 15.46 13.50
CA ASN A 106 7.15 14.39 13.35
C ASN A 106 8.25 14.67 12.31
N VAL A 107 8.46 15.94 11.98
CA VAL A 107 9.32 16.37 10.86
C VAL A 107 10.33 17.41 11.36
N ASP A 108 11.60 17.28 10.96
CA ASP A 108 12.59 18.32 11.27
C ASP A 108 12.31 19.62 10.48
N LYS A 109 12.88 20.74 10.95
CA LYS A 109 12.60 22.07 10.39
C LYS A 109 13.02 22.21 8.92
N ASP A 110 14.08 21.52 8.50
CA ASP A 110 14.58 21.63 7.13
C ASP A 110 13.65 20.89 6.17
N LEU A 111 13.21 19.68 6.56
CA LEU A 111 12.25 18.90 5.79
C LEU A 111 10.87 19.58 5.77
N LEU A 112 10.43 20.17 6.89
CA LEU A 112 9.18 20.93 6.96
C LEU A 112 9.23 22.16 6.05
N LYS A 113 10.35 22.90 6.07
CA LYS A 113 10.56 24.03 5.17
C LYS A 113 10.54 23.58 3.70
N TYR A 114 11.22 22.49 3.36
CA TYR A 114 11.22 21.94 2.00
C TYR A 114 9.81 21.53 1.57
N TYR A 115 9.04 20.89 2.45
CA TYR A 115 7.65 20.53 2.20
C TYR A 115 6.81 21.78 1.86
N MET A 116 6.87 22.81 2.71
CA MET A 116 6.10 24.04 2.53
C MET A 116 6.50 24.81 1.27
N ASP A 117 7.80 24.88 0.95
CA ASP A 117 8.30 25.68 -0.16
C ASP A 117 8.21 24.95 -1.51
N ILE A 118 8.33 23.63 -1.53
CA ILE A 118 8.46 22.83 -2.77
C ILE A 118 7.28 21.89 -3.00
N ILE A 119 6.83 21.17 -1.98
CA ILE A 119 5.78 20.15 -2.14
C ILE A 119 4.39 20.78 -2.13
N VAL A 120 4.10 21.70 -1.20
CA VAL A 120 2.79 22.38 -1.12
C VAL A 120 2.37 23.01 -2.45
N PRO A 121 3.24 23.75 -3.18
CA PRO A 121 2.89 24.30 -4.49
C PRO A 121 2.57 23.26 -5.57
N THR A 122 2.96 22.00 -5.39
CA THR A 122 2.68 20.90 -6.34
C THR A 122 1.35 20.21 -6.09
N ILE A 123 0.68 20.50 -4.98
CA ILE A 123 -0.59 19.86 -4.60
C ILE A 123 -1.77 20.52 -5.36
N PRO A 124 -2.70 19.74 -5.97
CA PRO A 124 -2.71 18.28 -6.01
C PRO A 124 -1.67 17.73 -7.00
N LEU A 125 -0.77 16.90 -6.50
CA LEU A 125 0.19 16.18 -7.32
C LEU A 125 -0.52 14.94 -7.87
N THR A 126 -0.66 14.85 -9.19
CA THR A 126 -1.30 13.73 -9.87
C THR A 126 -0.38 13.21 -10.97
N THR A 127 -0.48 11.91 -11.25
CA THR A 127 0.27 11.29 -12.34
C THR A 127 -0.32 11.72 -13.69
N GLU A 128 0.49 11.69 -14.76
CA GLU A 128 0.00 11.98 -16.12
C GLU A 128 -1.17 11.08 -16.54
N LEU A 129 -1.22 9.84 -16.04
CA LEU A 129 -2.27 8.87 -16.32
C LEU A 129 -3.58 9.19 -15.59
N GLU A 130 -3.52 9.94 -14.50
CA GLU A 130 -4.69 10.43 -13.76
C GLU A 130 -5.19 11.77 -14.33
N LYS A 131 -4.37 12.51 -15.09
CA LYS A 131 -4.77 13.79 -15.69
C LYS A 131 -5.86 13.58 -16.74
N GLY A 132 -7.08 14.00 -16.41
CA GLY A 132 -8.25 13.90 -17.29
C GLY A 132 -9.16 12.72 -16.98
N MET A 133 -8.80 11.85 -16.03
CA MET A 133 -9.82 11.10 -15.29
C MET A 133 -10.62 12.15 -14.52
N GLU A 134 -11.93 12.28 -14.77
CA GLU A 134 -12.76 13.10 -13.88
C GLU A 134 -12.49 12.58 -12.46
N LEU A 135 -11.98 13.45 -11.59
CA LEU A 135 -11.68 13.16 -10.18
C LEU A 135 -13.02 12.93 -9.45
N ILE A 136 -13.79 11.92 -9.85
CA ILE A 136 -15.00 11.49 -9.19
C ILE A 136 -14.50 10.64 -8.03
N GLU A 137 -14.58 11.24 -6.85
CA GLU A 137 -13.92 10.86 -5.60
C GLU A 137 -14.49 9.60 -4.90
N PRO A 138 -14.92 8.56 -5.63
CA PRO A 138 -14.72 7.18 -5.17
C PRO A 138 -14.04 6.26 -6.21
N TYR A 139 -13.82 6.73 -7.44
CA TYR A 139 -13.23 5.89 -8.48
C TYR A 139 -11.72 5.81 -8.39
N ILE A 140 -10.98 6.81 -7.92
CA ILE A 140 -9.50 6.74 -7.88
C ILE A 140 -9.01 5.74 -6.83
N SER A 141 -9.66 5.69 -5.66
CA SER A 141 -9.36 4.68 -4.63
C SER A 141 -9.80 3.27 -5.00
N THR A 142 -10.54 3.07 -6.10
CA THR A 142 -10.95 1.76 -6.62
C THR A 142 -10.43 1.44 -8.03
N SER A 143 -9.91 2.43 -8.77
CA SER A 143 -9.44 2.25 -10.13
C SER A 143 -8.02 1.75 -10.11
N TYR A 144 -7.88 0.52 -10.59
CA TYR A 144 -6.60 -0.09 -10.90
C TYR A 144 -6.17 0.42 -12.28
N VAL A 145 -5.18 1.31 -12.32
CA VAL A 145 -4.61 1.83 -13.58
C VAL A 145 -3.53 0.88 -14.06
N HIS A 146 -3.91 -0.09 -14.90
CA HIS A 146 -3.06 -1.21 -15.31
C HIS A 146 -1.69 -0.79 -15.86
N GLU A 147 -1.63 0.31 -16.62
CA GLU A 147 -0.38 0.85 -17.17
C GLU A 147 0.66 1.21 -16.10
N MET A 148 0.24 1.69 -14.93
CA MET A 148 1.18 2.00 -13.84
C MET A 148 1.94 0.74 -13.39
N TYR A 149 1.29 -0.42 -13.43
CA TYR A 149 1.86 -1.68 -12.98
C TYR A 149 2.70 -2.37 -14.06
N THR A 150 2.31 -2.25 -15.34
CA THR A 150 3.05 -2.84 -16.46
C THR A 150 4.21 -1.96 -16.96
N ASN A 151 4.21 -0.66 -16.62
CA ASN A 151 5.27 0.28 -16.98
C ASN A 151 6.08 0.82 -15.78
N SER A 152 5.97 0.20 -14.60
CA SER A 152 6.91 0.42 -13.49
C SER A 152 7.36 -0.87 -12.82
N TYR A 153 8.51 -0.89 -12.14
CA TYR A 153 9.08 -2.13 -11.60
C TYR A 153 8.59 -2.52 -10.20
N PHE A 154 8.34 -1.54 -9.33
CA PHE A 154 7.93 -1.83 -7.95
C PHE A 154 6.94 -0.79 -7.39
N ASN A 155 6.35 -1.09 -6.24
CA ASN A 155 5.40 -0.21 -5.57
C ASN A 155 5.92 0.24 -4.20
N ILE A 156 5.79 1.52 -3.90
CA ILE A 156 5.99 2.08 -2.56
C ILE A 156 4.61 2.19 -1.94
N VAL A 157 4.27 1.21 -1.11
CA VAL A 157 2.94 1.13 -0.50
C VAL A 157 2.92 1.95 0.78
N THR A 158 2.13 3.02 0.79
CA THR A 158 1.91 3.83 2.00
C THR A 158 0.60 3.46 2.67
N GLU A 159 0.69 2.63 3.71
CA GLU A 159 -0.51 2.24 4.43
C GLU A 159 -1.14 3.39 5.20
N THR A 160 -2.39 3.21 5.61
CA THR A 160 -3.12 4.25 6.36
C THR A 160 -2.56 4.43 7.77
N SER A 161 -2.04 3.36 8.36
CA SER A 161 -1.47 3.29 9.70
C SER A 161 0.04 3.52 9.71
N TYR A 162 0.52 4.40 10.58
CA TYR A 162 1.93 4.53 10.94
C TYR A 162 2.07 5.09 12.36
N ASN A 163 2.79 4.39 13.24
CA ASN A 163 2.81 4.64 14.69
C ASN A 163 3.71 5.81 15.11
N TRP A 164 3.44 7.04 14.65
CA TRP A 164 4.12 8.28 15.08
C TRP A 164 3.84 8.71 16.54
N ASN A 165 3.64 7.76 17.46
CA ASN A 165 3.11 7.97 18.83
C ASN A 165 1.64 8.43 18.89
N SER A 166 0.86 8.15 17.85
CA SER A 166 -0.59 8.33 17.86
C SER A 166 -1.25 7.44 18.92
N THR A 167 -2.39 7.85 19.48
CA THR A 167 -3.24 7.00 20.35
C THR A 167 -4.35 6.29 19.57
N SER A 168 -4.44 6.55 18.25
CA SER A 168 -5.40 5.90 17.37
C SER A 168 -5.16 4.39 17.34
N ILE A 169 -6.25 3.62 17.41
CA ILE A 169 -6.18 2.18 17.22
C ILE A 169 -5.65 1.82 15.83
N ILE A 170 -5.98 2.60 14.80
CA ILE A 170 -5.52 2.34 13.43
C ILE A 170 -4.00 2.50 13.36
N ASP A 171 -3.46 3.59 13.92
CA ASP A 171 -2.03 3.90 13.81
C ASP A 171 -1.14 2.99 14.65
N ASN A 172 -1.69 2.33 15.67
CA ASN A 172 -0.94 1.42 16.55
C ASN A 172 -1.09 -0.07 16.18
N ASN A 173 -1.74 -0.38 15.06
CA ASN A 173 -1.95 -1.76 14.62
C ASN A 173 -1.52 -1.94 13.16
N ILE A 174 -1.30 -3.18 12.75
CA ILE A 174 -1.14 -3.52 11.34
C ILE A 174 -2.52 -3.37 10.69
N TYR A 175 -2.65 -2.40 9.79
CA TYR A 175 -3.90 -2.07 9.12
C TYR A 175 -3.70 -2.11 7.60
N LEU A 176 -3.88 -3.30 7.03
CA LEU A 176 -3.82 -3.50 5.58
C LEU A 176 -5.08 -2.98 4.92
N THR A 177 -4.91 -2.21 3.85
CA THR A 177 -6.00 -1.67 3.03
C THR A 177 -5.86 -2.14 1.58
N GLU A 178 -6.72 -1.65 0.70
CA GLU A 178 -6.69 -1.94 -0.74
C GLU A 178 -5.32 -1.60 -1.36
N LYS A 179 -4.58 -0.68 -0.76
CA LYS A 179 -3.25 -0.24 -1.17
C LYS A 179 -2.24 -1.38 -1.19
N THR A 180 -2.31 -2.30 -0.23
CA THR A 180 -1.43 -3.48 -0.19
C THR A 180 -1.80 -4.50 -1.27
N TYR A 181 -3.10 -4.69 -1.53
CA TYR A 181 -3.56 -5.70 -2.48
C TYR A 181 -3.42 -5.27 -3.94
N ARG A 182 -3.35 -3.97 -4.21
CA ARG A 182 -3.12 -3.42 -5.57
C ARG A 182 -1.83 -3.90 -6.24
N PRO A 183 -0.63 -3.75 -5.65
CA PRO A 183 0.59 -4.27 -6.26
C PRO A 183 0.66 -5.79 -6.25
N ILE A 184 -0.03 -6.47 -5.31
CA ILE A 184 -0.18 -7.93 -5.36
C ILE A 184 -0.95 -8.35 -6.61
N PHE A 185 -2.11 -7.73 -6.85
CA PHE A 185 -2.91 -7.96 -8.05
C PHE A 185 -2.14 -7.56 -9.32
N GLY A 186 -1.48 -6.40 -9.29
CA GLY A 186 -0.69 -5.85 -10.39
C GLY A 186 0.72 -6.42 -10.52
N MET A 187 1.00 -7.59 -9.92
CA MET A 187 2.26 -8.31 -10.07
C MET A 187 3.51 -7.42 -9.91
N GLN A 188 3.53 -6.57 -8.87
CA GLN A 188 4.69 -5.76 -8.52
C GLN A 188 5.25 -6.18 -7.17
N PRO A 189 6.58 -6.31 -7.02
CA PRO A 189 7.18 -6.30 -5.71
C PRO A 189 6.92 -4.95 -5.05
N PHE A 190 6.87 -4.94 -3.72
CA PHE A 190 6.57 -3.72 -2.97
C PHE A 190 7.42 -3.58 -1.72
N ILE A 191 7.67 -2.32 -1.36
CA ILE A 191 8.22 -1.91 -0.07
C ILE A 191 7.13 -1.21 0.74
N MET A 192 7.01 -1.59 2.00
CA MET A 192 5.90 -1.18 2.87
C MET A 192 6.30 0.00 3.78
N VAL A 193 5.61 1.13 3.63
CA VAL A 193 5.63 2.23 4.59
C VAL A 193 4.45 2.03 5.54
N SER A 194 4.69 1.27 6.60
CA SER A 194 3.69 0.87 7.61
C SER A 194 4.32 0.64 8.98
N ASN A 195 3.56 0.04 9.88
CA ASN A 195 3.97 -0.41 11.21
C ASN A 195 4.88 -1.65 11.15
N PRO A 196 5.70 -1.89 12.18
CA PRO A 196 6.61 -3.04 12.20
C PRO A 196 5.82 -4.36 12.26
N GLY A 197 6.41 -5.42 11.72
CA GLY A 197 5.81 -6.74 11.59
C GLY A 197 4.76 -6.86 10.48
N VAL A 198 4.60 -5.85 9.61
CA VAL A 198 3.63 -5.91 8.52
C VAL A 198 4.01 -6.97 7.49
N LEU A 199 5.30 -7.15 7.20
CA LEU A 199 5.75 -8.18 6.26
C LEU A 199 5.58 -9.57 6.88
N LYS A 200 5.85 -9.70 8.19
CA LYS A 200 5.53 -10.93 8.93
C LYS A 200 4.04 -11.27 8.84
N HIS A 201 3.15 -10.30 9.05
CA HIS A 201 1.71 -10.51 8.95
C HIS A 201 1.28 -10.96 7.54
N LEU A 202 1.85 -10.37 6.48
CA LEU A 202 1.59 -10.80 5.11
C LEU A 202 2.04 -12.25 4.85
N LYS A 203 3.18 -12.66 5.42
CA LYS A 203 3.65 -14.05 5.36
C LYS A 203 2.69 -15.01 6.07
N ASP A 204 2.16 -14.61 7.23
CA ASP A 204 1.17 -15.40 7.98
C ASP A 204 -0.14 -15.57 7.18
N MET A 205 -0.50 -14.61 6.32
CA MET A 205 -1.63 -14.71 5.38
C MET A 205 -1.35 -15.62 4.16
N GLY A 206 -0.11 -16.09 4.00
CA GLY A 206 0.32 -16.96 2.92
C GLY A 206 0.89 -16.23 1.70
N PHE A 207 1.10 -14.92 1.76
CA PHE A 207 1.82 -14.17 0.72
C PHE A 207 3.34 -14.31 0.87
N LYS A 208 4.06 -14.17 -0.25
CA LYS A 208 5.52 -14.08 -0.29
C LYS A 208 5.94 -12.61 -0.27
N THR A 209 7.09 -12.35 0.33
CA THR A 209 7.77 -11.04 0.26
C THR A 209 9.06 -11.17 -0.58
N PHE A 210 9.84 -10.09 -0.67
CA PHE A 210 10.84 -9.88 -1.70
C PHE A 210 12.23 -9.51 -1.14
N PRO A 211 12.84 -10.32 -0.24
CA PRO A 211 14.19 -10.05 0.28
C PRO A 211 15.29 -10.09 -0.80
N GLU A 212 15.01 -10.68 -1.97
CA GLU A 212 15.90 -10.63 -3.13
C GLU A 212 15.84 -9.29 -3.87
N PHE A 213 14.73 -8.56 -3.70
CA PHE A 213 14.50 -7.25 -4.30
C PHE A 213 14.85 -6.13 -3.32
N PHE A 214 14.41 -6.21 -2.06
CA PHE A 214 14.60 -5.20 -1.02
C PHE A 214 15.38 -5.73 0.20
N ASP A 215 16.06 -4.84 0.90
CA ASP A 215 16.41 -5.05 2.31
C ASP A 215 15.15 -4.88 3.18
N GLU A 216 14.61 -5.99 3.69
CA GLU A 216 13.39 -6.02 4.52
C GLU A 216 13.65 -5.78 6.01
N SER A 217 14.89 -5.45 6.43
CA SER A 217 15.24 -5.26 7.86
C SER A 217 14.44 -4.15 8.55
N TYR A 218 13.85 -3.22 7.79
CA TYR A 218 12.99 -2.18 8.31
C TYR A 218 11.74 -2.70 9.03
N ASP A 219 11.26 -3.91 8.72
CA ASP A 219 10.03 -4.48 9.30
C ASP A 219 10.17 -4.76 10.80
N GLU A 220 11.39 -4.92 11.29
CA GLU A 220 11.69 -5.21 12.71
C GLU A 220 12.05 -3.92 13.51
N ILE A 221 12.07 -2.75 12.86
CA ILE A 221 12.45 -1.49 13.51
C ILE A 221 11.23 -0.87 14.20
N GLU A 222 11.21 -0.90 15.53
CA GLU A 222 10.12 -0.34 16.35
C GLU A 222 10.08 1.20 16.32
N ASN A 223 11.25 1.85 16.33
CA ASN A 223 11.31 3.32 16.33
C ASN A 223 10.78 3.87 14.98
N PRO A 224 9.69 4.67 14.98
CA PRO A 224 9.03 5.10 13.75
C PRO A 224 9.91 5.99 12.86
N THR A 225 10.76 6.82 13.47
CA THR A 225 11.68 7.70 12.73
C THR A 225 12.80 6.89 12.07
N GLU A 226 13.44 6.01 12.84
CA GLU A 226 14.50 5.12 12.33
C GLU A 226 13.97 4.20 11.21
N ARG A 227 12.77 3.64 11.38
CA ARG A 227 12.12 2.82 10.36
C ARG A 227 11.86 3.60 9.08
N MET A 228 11.32 4.82 9.19
CA MET A 228 11.04 5.67 8.04
C MET A 228 12.32 5.95 7.24
N TYR A 229 13.40 6.36 7.91
CA TYR A 229 14.66 6.63 7.23
C TYR A 229 15.32 5.37 6.66
N THR A 230 15.17 4.21 7.30
CA THR A 230 15.63 2.93 6.75
C THR A 230 14.90 2.59 5.46
N ILE A 231 13.57 2.73 5.44
CA ILE A 231 12.75 2.53 4.23
C ILE A 231 13.16 3.51 3.12
N ILE A 232 13.31 4.80 3.45
CA ILE A 232 13.71 5.82 2.48
C ILE A 232 15.09 5.53 1.89
N ASN A 233 16.05 5.13 2.71
CA ASN A 233 17.40 4.77 2.25
C ASN A 233 17.36 3.55 1.33
N GLU A 234 16.52 2.57 1.64
CA GLU A 234 16.33 1.39 0.80
C GLU A 234 15.70 1.75 -0.55
N ILE A 235 14.69 2.64 -0.56
CA ILE A 235 14.11 3.17 -1.79
C ILE A 235 15.17 3.87 -2.64
N LYS A 236 15.98 4.76 -2.04
CA LYS A 236 17.08 5.45 -2.75
C LYS A 236 18.10 4.46 -3.30
N ARG A 237 18.45 3.41 -2.54
CA ARG A 237 19.37 2.34 -2.98
C ARG A 237 18.83 1.61 -4.20
N ILE A 238 17.54 1.25 -4.20
CA ILE A 238 16.90 0.56 -5.32
C ILE A 238 16.75 1.47 -6.53
N CYS A 239 16.36 2.73 -6.33
CA CYS A 239 16.25 3.71 -7.41
C CYS A 239 17.61 4.07 -8.03
N ASN A 240 18.74 3.83 -7.34
CA ASN A 240 20.07 4.01 -7.91
C ASN A 240 20.48 2.88 -8.89
N LEU A 241 19.71 1.81 -8.99
CA LEU A 241 19.90 0.79 -10.02
C LEU A 241 19.46 1.31 -11.39
N SER A 242 20.13 0.85 -12.44
CA SER A 242 19.67 1.06 -13.82
C SER A 242 18.34 0.35 -14.08
N ASN A 243 17.59 0.81 -15.07
CA ASN A 243 16.31 0.20 -15.42
C ASN A 243 16.49 -1.26 -15.90
N GLU A 244 17.62 -1.59 -16.51
CA GLU A 244 18.00 -2.96 -16.88
C GLU A 244 18.21 -3.85 -15.64
N GLN A 245 18.92 -3.35 -14.62
CA GLN A 245 19.10 -4.09 -13.37
C GLN A 245 17.77 -4.30 -12.63
N LEU A 246 16.87 -3.32 -12.66
CA LEU A 246 15.52 -3.45 -12.10
C LEU A 246 14.69 -4.46 -12.90
N HIS A 247 14.81 -4.45 -14.22
CA HIS A 247 14.18 -5.42 -15.11
C HIS A 247 14.58 -6.85 -14.76
N ASP A 248 15.88 -7.12 -14.70
CA ASP A 248 16.40 -8.45 -14.36
C ASP A 248 15.94 -8.88 -12.97
N ARG A 249 16.00 -7.99 -11.98
CA ARG A 249 15.53 -8.27 -10.61
C ARG A 249 14.05 -8.61 -10.58
N TYR A 250 13.22 -7.89 -11.34
CA TYR A 250 11.78 -8.12 -11.41
C TYR A 250 11.48 -9.52 -11.96
N TYR A 251 12.12 -9.90 -13.07
CA TYR A 251 11.90 -11.21 -13.67
C TYR A 251 12.48 -12.36 -12.85
N ASN A 252 13.56 -12.13 -12.10
CA ASN A 252 14.12 -13.13 -11.18
C ASN A 252 13.16 -13.53 -10.04
N ILE A 253 12.14 -12.71 -9.75
CA ILE A 253 11.13 -12.99 -8.72
C ILE A 253 9.72 -13.18 -9.32
N PHE A 254 9.59 -13.29 -10.64
CA PHE A 254 8.29 -13.32 -11.31
C PHE A 254 7.36 -14.41 -10.76
N ASP A 255 7.90 -15.61 -10.48
CA ASP A 255 7.15 -16.72 -9.88
C ASP A 255 6.54 -16.36 -8.52
N LYS A 256 7.18 -15.50 -7.72
CA LYS A 256 6.61 -15.00 -6.46
C LYS A 256 5.46 -14.04 -6.70
N LEU A 257 5.57 -13.20 -7.72
CA LEU A 257 4.53 -12.23 -8.10
C LEU A 257 3.28 -12.96 -8.60
N GLU A 258 3.46 -13.96 -9.47
CA GLU A 258 2.38 -14.81 -9.95
C GLU A 258 1.73 -15.60 -8.81
N TYR A 259 2.54 -16.21 -7.93
CA TYR A 259 2.03 -16.89 -6.73
C TYR A 259 1.18 -15.95 -5.86
N ASN A 260 1.67 -14.73 -5.58
CA ASN A 260 0.96 -13.77 -4.74
C ASN A 260 -0.37 -13.33 -5.38
N ARG A 261 -0.38 -13.09 -6.69
CA ARG A 261 -1.60 -12.76 -7.43
C ARG A 261 -2.63 -13.88 -7.35
N ASN A 262 -2.21 -15.13 -7.59
CA ASN A 262 -3.07 -16.29 -7.48
C ASN A 262 -3.58 -16.50 -6.05
N ARG A 263 -2.72 -16.27 -5.05
CA ARG A 263 -3.12 -16.33 -3.63
C ARG A 263 -4.17 -15.27 -3.29
N LEU A 264 -4.06 -14.06 -3.82
CA LEU A 264 -5.08 -13.02 -3.63
C LEU A 264 -6.43 -13.44 -4.22
N ILE A 265 -6.43 -14.05 -5.41
CA ILE A 265 -7.64 -14.58 -6.05
C ILE A 265 -8.22 -15.73 -5.24
N GLU A 266 -7.39 -16.67 -4.77
CA GLU A 266 -7.81 -17.79 -3.93
C GLU A 266 -8.41 -17.31 -2.60
N ILE A 267 -7.78 -16.35 -1.91
CA ILE A 267 -8.31 -15.78 -0.67
C ILE A 267 -9.64 -15.08 -0.96
N HIS A 268 -9.72 -14.31 -2.05
CA HIS A 268 -10.97 -13.67 -2.45
C HIS A 268 -12.06 -14.73 -2.69
N ASP A 269 -11.82 -15.76 -3.49
CA ASP A 269 -12.82 -16.77 -3.83
C ASP A 269 -13.13 -17.73 -2.66
N GLY A 270 -12.17 -17.94 -1.75
CA GLY A 270 -12.30 -18.80 -0.57
C GLY A 270 -12.89 -18.10 0.66
N GLU A 271 -12.64 -16.80 0.85
CA GLU A 271 -13.33 -15.96 1.85
C GLU A 271 -14.72 -15.52 1.35
N ILE A 272 -14.92 -15.46 0.02
CA ILE A 272 -16.24 -15.28 -0.64
C ILE A 272 -16.88 -16.63 -0.97
N ALA A 273 -16.28 -17.77 -0.63
CA ALA A 273 -17.03 -18.99 -0.46
C ALA A 273 -17.93 -18.73 0.75
N TYR A 274 -19.12 -18.20 0.45
CA TYR A 274 -20.28 -18.16 1.31
C TYR A 274 -20.20 -19.40 2.20
N GLY A 275 -19.77 -19.25 3.45
CA GLY A 275 -20.31 -20.11 4.49
C GLY A 275 -21.80 -19.93 4.30
N ASP A 276 -22.45 -20.98 3.80
CA ASP A 276 -23.82 -21.00 3.33
C ASP A 276 -24.64 -19.93 4.04
N TYR A 277 -24.91 -18.80 3.36
CA TYR A 277 -25.79 -17.77 3.92
C TYR A 277 -27.20 -18.36 4.19
N LEU A 278 -27.46 -19.57 3.69
CA LEU A 278 -28.63 -20.39 3.93
C LEU A 278 -28.54 -21.24 5.21
N ASP A 279 -27.34 -21.63 5.68
CA ASP A 279 -27.17 -22.44 6.90
C ASP A 279 -27.33 -21.63 8.19
N VAL A 280 -27.40 -20.30 8.10
CA VAL A 280 -27.71 -19.42 9.24
C VAL A 280 -29.24 -19.32 9.47
N PHE A 281 -30.05 -19.84 8.55
CA PHE A 281 -31.52 -19.85 8.63
C PHE A 281 -32.15 -21.24 8.77
N GLU A 282 -31.35 -22.31 8.91
CA GLU A 282 -31.81 -23.65 9.35
C GLU A 282 -31.51 -23.88 10.84
#